data_AF-A0A9X5CM97-F1
#
_entry.id   AF-A0A9X5CM97-F1
#
_cell.length_a   1.000
_cell.length_b   1.000
_cell.length_c   1.000
_cell.angle_alpha   90.00
_cell.angle_beta   90.00
_cell.angle_gamma   90.00
#
_symmetry.space_group_name_H-M   'P 1'
#
loop_
_entity.id
_entity.type
_entity.pdbx_description
1 polymer ?
#
loop_
_entity_poly.entity_id
_entity_poly.type
_entity_poly.pdbx_seq_one_letter_code
_entity_poly.pdbx_strand_id
1 'polypeptide(L)'
;DGAVDPADVAARYGERRDALAAALRRRGVVAGGRTGMNLWVPVPDETGAVARLLHAGWAVAPGARFRLNTPPGIRVTVSTLTNAEIEPLSEAITAAVRPGEGDRRTYA
;
A
#
# COMPACT_ATOMS: atom_id res chain seq x y z
N ASP A 1 -32.14 3.01 -15.03
CA ASP A 1 -31.27 2.87 -13.87
C ASP A 1 -30.16 1.90 -14.25
N GLY A 2 -29.00 2.44 -14.61
CA GLY A 2 -27.94 1.72 -15.31
C GLY A 2 -27.01 1.05 -14.32
N ALA A 3 -27.21 -0.23 -14.05
CA ALA A 3 -26.27 -1.02 -13.26
C ALA A 3 -24.93 -1.03 -13.98
N VAL A 4 -23.91 -0.41 -13.38
CA VAL A 4 -22.54 -0.49 -13.87
C VAL A 4 -22.09 -1.95 -13.81
N ASP A 5 -21.58 -2.50 -14.91
CA ASP A 5 -21.16 -3.90 -14.98
C ASP A 5 -20.06 -4.16 -13.92
N PRO A 6 -20.26 -5.12 -13.00
CA PRO A 6 -19.25 -5.51 -12.02
C PRO A 6 -17.89 -5.86 -12.64
N ALA A 7 -17.86 -6.38 -13.87
CA ALA A 7 -16.64 -6.69 -14.61
C ALA A 7 -15.87 -5.42 -15.01
N ASP A 8 -16.57 -4.39 -15.49
CA ASP A 8 -15.97 -3.09 -15.85
C ASP A 8 -15.40 -2.37 -14.60
N VAL A 9 -16.11 -2.47 -13.48
CA VAL A 9 -15.65 -1.93 -12.20
C VAL A 9 -14.42 -2.68 -11.69
N ALA A 10 -14.40 -4.02 -11.79
CA ALA A 10 -13.27 -4.85 -11.39
C ALA A 10 -12.03 -4.63 -12.27
N ALA A 11 -12.20 -4.44 -13.59
CA ALA A 11 -11.11 -4.15 -14.51
C ALA A 11 -10.40 -2.84 -14.13
N ARG A 12 -11.16 -1.79 -13.83
CA ARG A 12 -10.62 -0.50 -13.37
C ARG A 12 -9.89 -0.56 -12.04
N TYR A 13 -10.23 -1.50 -11.15
CA TYR A 13 -9.44 -1.74 -9.93
C TYR A 13 -8.14 -2.48 -10.22
N GLY A 14 -8.17 -3.43 -11.17
CA GLY A 14 -6.99 -4.12 -11.67
C GLY A 14 -5.96 -3.14 -12.24
N GLU A 15 -6.38 -2.24 -13.13
CA GLU A 15 -5.52 -1.24 -13.76
C GLU A 15 -4.80 -0.35 -12.74
N ARG A 16 -5.53 0.19 -11.75
CA ARG A 16 -4.95 1.03 -10.69
C ARG A 16 -3.97 0.27 -9.81
N ARG A 17 -4.33 -0.96 -9.45
CA ARG A 17 -3.47 -1.84 -8.65
C ARG A 17 -2.17 -2.13 -9.39
N ASP A 18 -2.27 -2.47 -10.67
CA ASP A 18 -1.12 -2.85 -11.48
C ASP A 18 -0.21 -1.64 -11.74
N ALA A 19 -0.80 -0.46 -11.96
CA ALA A 19 -0.07 0.80 -12.06
C ALA A 19 0.67 1.17 -10.75
N LEU A 20 0.02 1.03 -9.59
CA LEU A 20 0.67 1.25 -8.29
C LEU A 20 1.77 0.20 -8.02
N ALA A 21 1.53 -1.07 -8.32
CA ALA A 21 2.52 -2.13 -8.18
C ALA A 21 3.73 -1.89 -9.09
N ALA A 22 3.52 -1.41 -10.32
CA ALA A 22 4.60 -1.01 -11.23
C ALA A 22 5.38 0.18 -10.68
N ALA A 23 4.71 1.21 -10.14
CA ALA A 23 5.35 2.38 -9.55
C ALA A 23 6.22 2.03 -8.32
N LEU A 24 5.74 1.10 -7.48
CA LEU A 24 6.50 0.57 -6.34
C LEU A 24 7.70 -0.28 -6.79
N ARG A 25 7.52 -1.13 -7.81
CA ARG A 25 8.63 -1.92 -8.38
C ARG A 25 9.76 -1.05 -8.91
N ARG A 26 9.44 0.06 -9.60
CA ARG A 26 10.46 1.05 -10.06
C ARG A 26 11.28 1.63 -8.90
N ARG A 27 10.70 1.67 -7.70
CA ARG A 27 11.32 2.16 -6.46
C ARG A 27 11.96 1.06 -5.61
N GLY A 28 12.00 -0.18 -6.09
CA GLY A 28 12.58 -1.33 -5.39
C GLY A 28 11.66 -1.97 -4.34
N VAL A 29 10.39 -1.55 -4.26
CA VAL A 29 9.40 -2.11 -3.34
C VAL A 29 8.57 -3.17 -4.08
N VAL A 30 8.73 -4.44 -3.70
CA VAL A 30 7.91 -5.53 -4.25
C VAL A 30 6.60 -5.62 -3.48
N ALA A 31 5.54 -5.11 -4.10
CA ALA A 31 4.17 -5.25 -3.62
C ALA A 31 3.42 -6.32 -4.40
N GLY A 32 2.51 -7.04 -3.76
CA GLY A 32 1.77 -8.14 -4.36
C GLY A 32 0.35 -8.24 -3.85
N GLY A 33 -0.52 -8.92 -4.58
CA GLY A 33 -1.90 -9.14 -4.17
C GLY A 33 -2.59 -9.92 -5.27
N ARG A 34 -3.00 -11.16 -4.98
CA ARG A 34 -3.47 -12.08 -6.03
C ARG A 34 -4.68 -11.55 -6.79
N THR A 35 -5.63 -10.89 -6.11
CA THR A 35 -6.90 -10.47 -6.73
C THR A 35 -7.56 -9.30 -5.98
N GLY A 36 -8.35 -8.50 -6.69
CA GLY A 36 -9.25 -7.48 -6.13
C GLY A 36 -8.63 -6.10 -5.90
N MET A 37 -9.28 -5.29 -5.06
CA MET A 37 -8.95 -3.87 -4.82
C MET A 37 -7.82 -3.62 -3.82
N ASN A 38 -7.13 -4.66 -3.35
CA ASN A 38 -6.13 -4.55 -2.28
C ASN A 38 -4.74 -4.92 -2.77
N LEU A 39 -3.76 -4.07 -2.46
CA LEU A 39 -2.34 -4.33 -2.67
C LEU A 39 -1.66 -4.53 -1.31
N TRP A 40 -0.90 -5.61 -1.17
CA TRP A 40 -0.07 -5.90 -0.01
C TRP A 40 1.34 -5.36 -0.22
N VAL A 41 1.81 -4.54 0.72
CA VAL A 41 3.17 -4.01 0.72
C VAL A 41 3.89 -4.49 1.98
N PRO A 42 4.94 -5.33 1.87
CA PRO A 42 5.75 -5.73 3.01
C PRO A 42 6.42 -4.53 3.67
N VAL A 43 6.37 -4.46 5.01
CA VAL A 43 7.07 -3.44 5.80
C VAL A 43 7.72 -4.08 7.02
N PRO A 44 8.87 -3.59 7.50
CA PRO A 44 9.52 -4.13 8.70
C PRO A 44 8.76 -3.76 9.99
N ASP A 45 8.05 -2.63 10.01
CA ASP A 45 7.26 -2.12 11.12
C ASP A 45 5.91 -1.58 10.59
N GLU A 46 4.83 -2.32 10.82
CA GLU A 46 3.48 -1.95 10.39
C GLU A 46 3.01 -0.67 11.06
N THR A 47 3.25 -0.51 12.37
CA THR A 47 2.77 0.63 13.13
C THR A 47 3.44 1.91 12.65
N GLY A 48 4.77 1.90 12.54
CA GLY A 48 5.54 3.04 12.03
C GLY A 48 5.21 3.37 10.58
N ALA A 49 5.01 2.37 9.72
CA ALA A 49 4.62 2.60 8.33
C ALA A 49 3.22 3.24 8.22
N VAL A 50 2.23 2.72 8.97
CA VAL A 50 0.88 3.30 9.01
C VAL A 50 0.92 4.73 9.54
N ALA A 51 1.66 4.98 10.62
CA ALA A 51 1.77 6.32 11.21
C ALA A 51 2.42 7.34 10.24
N ARG A 52 3.53 6.96 9.58
CA ARG A 52 4.20 7.80 8.58
C ARG A 52 3.29 8.10 7.38
N LEU A 53 2.55 7.11 6.91
CA LEU A 53 1.62 7.28 5.80
C LEU A 53 0.44 8.17 6.17
N LEU A 54 -0.13 8.00 7.36
CA LEU A 54 -1.19 8.87 7.87
C LEU A 54 -0.71 10.32 7.98
N HIS A 55 0.51 10.55 8.49
CA HIS A 55 1.10 11.88 8.55
C HIS A 55 1.31 12.50 7.15
N ALA A 56 1.63 11.68 6.15
CA ALA A 56 1.73 12.09 4.75
C ALA A 56 0.37 12.23 4.04
N GLY A 57 -0.76 12.09 4.76
CA GLY A 57 -2.12 12.25 4.22
C GLY A 57 -2.74 10.96 3.67
N TRP A 58 -2.12 9.80 3.85
CA TRP A 58 -2.56 8.52 3.29
C TRP A 58 -3.11 7.58 4.36
N ALA A 59 -4.39 7.24 4.24
CA ALA A 59 -5.01 6.20 5.06
C ALA A 59 -4.72 4.81 4.50
N VAL A 60 -4.03 3.96 5.28
CA VAL A 60 -3.76 2.55 4.96
C VAL A 60 -4.13 1.64 6.14
N ALA A 61 -4.42 0.37 5.88
CA ALA A 61 -4.75 -0.58 6.94
C ALA A 61 -3.53 -1.44 7.33
N PRO A 62 -3.25 -1.64 8.64
CA PRO A 62 -2.24 -2.58 9.08
C PRO A 62 -2.64 -4.02 8.71
N GLY A 63 -1.66 -4.79 8.29
CA GLY A 63 -1.86 -6.15 7.80
C GLY A 63 -2.12 -7.18 8.89
N ALA A 64 -1.74 -6.92 10.15
CA ALA A 64 -1.92 -7.83 11.28
C ALA A 64 -3.33 -8.44 11.42
N ARG A 65 -4.39 -7.74 11.00
CA ARG A 65 -5.78 -8.24 11.07
C ARG A 65 -6.13 -9.28 10.00
N PHE A 66 -5.27 -9.51 9.01
CA PHE A 66 -5.53 -10.35 7.83
C PHE A 66 -4.45 -11.42 7.59
N ARG A 67 -3.53 -11.64 8.55
CA ARG A 67 -2.41 -12.56 8.38
C ARG A 67 -2.65 -13.91 9.06
N LEU A 68 -2.49 -14.98 8.29
CA LEU A 68 -2.33 -16.35 8.80
C LEU A 68 -0.86 -16.80 8.78
N ASN A 69 -0.11 -16.52 7.69
CA ASN A 69 1.29 -16.96 7.49
C ASN A 69 2.14 -15.99 6.63
N THR A 70 1.87 -14.68 6.67
CA THR A 70 2.59 -13.68 5.85
C THR A 70 3.53 -12.82 6.73
N PRO A 71 4.72 -12.40 6.25
CA PRO A 71 5.54 -11.37 6.91
C PRO A 71 4.76 -10.06 7.13
N PRO A 72 5.19 -9.15 8.03
CA PRO A 72 4.49 -7.89 8.27
C PRO A 72 4.32 -7.03 7.02
N GLY A 73 3.20 -6.32 6.93
CA GLY A 73 2.84 -5.53 5.76
C GLY A 73 1.63 -4.63 5.97
N ILE A 74 1.47 -3.67 5.07
CA ILE A 74 0.30 -2.79 5.01
C ILE A 74 -0.59 -3.18 3.83
N ARG A 75 -1.89 -2.93 3.97
CA ARG A 75 -2.88 -3.10 2.91
C ARG A 75 -3.28 -1.74 2.36
N VAL A 76 -3.12 -1.57 1.05
CA VAL A 76 -3.51 -0.39 0.31
C VAL A 76 -4.75 -0.71 -0.52
N THR A 77 -5.84 0.01 -0.29
CA THR A 77 -7.08 -0.13 -1.07
C THR A 77 -7.05 0.84 -2.25
N VAL A 78 -7.17 0.34 -3.48
CA VAL A 78 -7.05 1.17 -4.71
C VAL A 78 -8.38 1.65 -5.28
N SER A 79 -9.51 1.35 -4.62
CA SER A 79 -10.85 1.62 -5.16
C SER A 79 -11.12 3.11 -5.40
N THR A 80 -10.57 3.98 -4.56
CA THR A 80 -10.71 5.45 -4.66
C THR A 80 -9.47 6.13 -5.21
N LEU A 81 -8.42 5.38 -5.56
CA LEU A 81 -7.15 5.94 -6.01
C LEU A 81 -7.29 6.50 -7.42
N THR A 82 -6.88 7.75 -7.62
CA THR A 82 -6.80 8.37 -8.94
C THR A 82 -5.42 8.14 -9.57
N ASN A 83 -5.32 8.24 -10.89
CA ASN A 83 -4.03 8.09 -11.58
C ASN A 83 -2.98 9.11 -11.12
N ALA A 84 -3.42 10.33 -10.76
CA ALA A 84 -2.55 11.39 -10.27
C ALA A 84 -1.98 11.09 -8.86
N GLU A 85 -2.67 10.27 -8.08
CA GLU A 85 -2.26 9.90 -6.72
C GLU A 85 -1.31 8.70 -6.68
N ILE A 86 -1.19 7.94 -7.78
CA ILE A 86 -0.34 6.74 -7.84
C ILE A 86 1.13 7.08 -7.56
N GLU A 87 1.66 8.10 -8.23
CA GLU A 87 3.07 8.45 -8.06
C GLU A 87 3.35 8.99 -6.64
N PRO A 88 2.60 9.99 -6.12
CA PRO A 88 2.77 10.47 -4.75
C PRO A 88 2.61 9.39 -3.67
N LEU A 89 1.62 8.50 -3.82
CA LEU A 89 1.42 7.39 -2.88
C LEU A 89 2.59 6.41 -2.93
N SER A 90 3.10 6.08 -4.12
CA SER A 90 4.25 5.18 -4.25
C SER A 90 5.52 5.74 -3.62
N GLU A 91 5.71 7.06 -3.66
CA GLU A 91 6.81 7.76 -2.98
C GLU A 91 6.65 7.71 -1.47
N ALA A 92 5.46 8.04 -0.97
CA ALA A 92 5.15 7.98 0.46
C ALA A 92 5.36 6.57 1.03
N ILE A 93 4.89 5.54 0.31
CA ILE A 93 5.11 4.13 0.69
C ILE A 93 6.60 3.80 0.72
N THR A 94 7.36 4.19 -0.31
CA THR A 94 8.79 3.91 -0.38
C THR A 94 9.55 4.57 0.78
N ALA A 95 9.22 5.82 1.09
CA ALA A 95 9.77 6.52 2.24
C ALA A 95 9.39 5.85 3.57
N ALA A 96 8.16 5.31 3.68
CA ALA A 96 7.69 4.63 4.87
C ALA A 96 8.28 3.21 5.06
N VAL A 97 8.62 2.52 3.97
CA VAL A 97 9.25 1.18 3.95
C VAL A 97 10.73 1.24 4.29
N ARG A 98 11.43 2.31 3.87
CA ARG A 98 12.82 2.52 4.28
C ARG A 98 12.84 2.52 5.81
N PRO A 99 13.78 1.80 6.45
CA PRO A 99 13.95 1.87 7.89
C PRO A 99 14.12 3.34 8.21
N GLY A 100 13.16 3.91 8.94
CA GLY A 100 13.37 5.24 9.48
C GLY A 100 14.63 5.17 10.31
N GLU A 101 15.46 6.21 10.24
CA GLU A 101 16.43 6.56 11.27
C GLU A 101 15.68 6.94 12.57
N GLY A 102 14.67 6.16 12.96
CA GLY A 102 14.09 6.16 14.28
C GLY A 102 15.13 5.51 15.17
N ASP A 103 16.10 6.34 15.55
CA ASP A 103 16.90 6.30 16.77
C ASP A 103 16.68 4.98 17.52
N ARG A 104 17.63 4.05 17.35
CA ARG A 104 17.84 3.00 18.34
C ARG A 104 18.19 3.73 19.65
N ARG A 105 17.16 4.24 20.33
CA ARG A 105 17.27 4.71 21.71
C ARG A 105 17.59 3.48 22.52
N THR A 106 18.88 3.27 22.65
CA THR A 106 19.46 2.32 23.55
C THR A 106 19.20 2.92 24.91
N TYR A 107 18.18 2.43 25.60
CA TYR A 107 18.04 2.69 27.02
C TYR A 107 19.19 1.94 27.69
N ALA A 108 20.23 2.69 28.05
CA ALA A 108 21.28 2.25 28.98
C ALA A 108 20.79 2.42 30.41
#